data_AF-A0A2V5RSH8-F1
#
_entry.id   AF-A0A2V5RSH8-F1
#
_cell.length_a   1.000
_cell.length_b   1.000
_cell.length_c   1.000
_cell.angle_alpha   90.00
_cell.angle_beta   90.00
_cell.angle_gamma   90.00
#
_symmetry.space_group_name_H-M   'P 1'
#
loop_
_entity.id
_entity.type
_entity.pdbx_description
1 polymer ?
#
loop_
_entity_poly.entity_id
_entity_poly.type
_entity_poly.pdbx_seq_one_letter_code
_entity_poly.pdbx_strand_id
1 'polypeptide(L)' 'MPSITLKNIPTDLHRKLKKRAEEHHRSLNREIIATLKTAADAPRAFDAADLEASVRRARALFRRPVTEREINAWKRAGRM' A
#
# COMPACT_ATOMS: atom_id res chain seq x y z
N MET A 1 16.09 -1.22 20.98
CA MET A 1 15.55 -1.15 19.59
C MET A 1 16.43 -0.20 18.79
N PRO A 2 16.73 -0.47 17.52
CA PRO A 2 17.48 0.47 16.69
C PRO A 2 16.69 1.78 16.52
N SER A 3 17.40 2.91 16.57
CA SER A 3 16.84 4.24 16.39
C SER A 3 17.63 4.96 15.30
N ILE A 4 16.94 5.69 14.43
CA ILE A 4 17.54 6.47 13.35
C ILE A 4 17.19 7.93 13.61
N THR A 5 18.21 8.78 13.71
CA THR A 5 18.04 10.24 13.81
C THR A 5 18.32 10.87 12.46
N LEU A 6 17.32 11.50 11.87
CA LEU A 6 17.45 12.26 10.64
C LEU A 6 17.73 13.72 10.98
N LYS A 7 18.92 14.22 10.64
CA LYS A 7 19.31 15.63 10.81
C LYS A 7 19.20 16.37 9.47
N ASN A 8 19.04 17.69 9.54
CA ASN A 8 19.02 18.58 8.36
C ASN A 8 17.93 18.24 7.33
N ILE A 9 16.74 17.83 7.79
CA ILE A 9 15.60 17.60 6.89
C ILE A 9 15.14 18.96 6.33
N PRO A 10 15.03 19.13 5.00
CA PRO A 10 14.46 20.33 4.41
C PRO A 10 13.07 20.63 4.98
N THR A 11 12.79 21.90 5.25
CA THR A 11 11.53 22.32 5.89
C THR A 11 10.30 21.99 5.04
N ASP A 12 10.43 22.02 3.71
CA ASP A 12 9.37 21.61 2.80
C ASP A 12 9.08 20.10 2.90
N LEU A 13 10.13 19.27 3.01
CA LEU A 13 10.01 17.82 3.14
C LEU A 13 9.37 17.46 4.49
N HIS A 14 9.81 18.09 5.57
CA HIS A 14 9.21 17.88 6.89
C HIS A 14 7.71 18.21 6.89
N ARG A 15 7.31 19.31 6.25
CA ARG A 15 5.91 19.71 6.12
C ARG A 15 5.09 18.73 5.29
N LYS A 16 5.63 18.22 4.17
CA LYS A 16 4.97 17.17 3.36
C LYS A 16 4.76 15.89 4.15
N LEU A 17 5.78 15.45 4.91
CA LEU A 17 5.69 14.26 5.75
C LEU A 17 4.66 14.43 6.88
N LYS A 18 4.60 15.62 7.51
CA LYS A 18 3.60 15.92 8.52
C LYS A 18 2.17 15.86 7.96
N LYS A 19 1.94 16.45 6.79
CA LYS A 19 0.63 16.39 6.10
C LYS A 19 0.22 14.95 5.80
N ARG A 20 1.12 14.12 5.27
CA ARG A 20 0.84 12.68 5.03
C ARG A 20 0.54 11.93 6.32
N ALA A 21 1.27 12.22 7.39
CA ALA A 21 1.02 11.60 8.68
C ALA A 21 -0.40 11.91 9.21
N GLU A 22 -0.84 13.17 9.07
CA GLU A 22 -2.20 13.60 9.40
C GLU A 22 -3.26 12.90 8.53
N GLU A 23 -3.06 12.84 7.21
CA GLU A 23 -3.94 12.14 6.26
C GLU A 23 -4.06 10.64 6.56
N HIS A 24 -2.97 10.01 6.99
CA HIS A 24 -2.95 8.59 7.35
C HIS A 24 -3.40 8.32 8.80
N HIS A 25 -3.71 9.36 9.58
CA HIS A 25 -4.02 9.30 11.01
C HIS A 25 -2.92 8.63 11.85
N ARG A 26 -1.65 8.97 11.58
CA ARG A 26 -0.46 8.40 12.24
C ARG A 26 0.42 9.50 12.80
N SER A 27 1.25 9.15 13.78
CA SER A 27 2.35 10.04 14.19
C SER A 27 3.40 10.15 13.08
N LEU A 28 4.12 11.27 13.04
CA LEU A 28 5.19 11.49 12.06
C LEU A 28 6.23 10.36 12.07
N ASN A 29 6.61 9.87 13.26
CA ASN A 29 7.56 8.76 13.39
C ASN A 29 7.01 7.47 12.75
N ARG A 30 5.73 7.15 12.95
CA ARG A 30 5.08 6.01 12.30
C ARG A 30 5.00 6.17 10.80
N GLU A 31 4.77 7.38 10.31
CA GLU A 31 4.76 7.65 8.87
C GLU A 31 6.15 7.50 8.24
N ILE A 32 7.20 7.96 8.93
CA ILE A 32 8.60 7.76 8.49
C ILE A 32 8.92 6.26 8.44
N ILE A 33 8.57 5.50 9.48
CA ILE A 33 8.78 4.05 9.50
C ILE A 33 8.00 3.37 8.36
N ALA A 34 6.74 3.74 8.14
CA ALA A 34 5.93 3.18 7.05
C ALA A 34 6.51 3.52 5.66
N THR A 35 7.03 4.73 5.50
CA THR A 35 7.70 5.16 4.26
C THR A 35 8.99 4.37 4.03
N LEU A 36 9.83 4.22 5.05
CA LEU A 36 11.06 3.42 4.98
C LEU A 36 10.76 1.96 4.70
N LYS A 37 9.72 1.40 5.34
CA LYS A 37 9.26 0.05 5.07
C LYS A 37 8.81 -0.11 3.62
N THR A 38 8.00 0.80 3.10
CA THR A 38 7.56 0.77 1.70
C THR A 38 8.71 0.93 0.71
N ALA A 39 9.72 1.75 1.04
CA ALA A 39 10.90 1.93 0.20
C ALA A 39 11.84 0.71 0.24
N ALA A 40 11.95 0.04 1.39
CA ALA A 40 12.73 -1.19 1.55
C ALA A 40 12.02 -2.42 0.96
N ASP A 41 10.69 -2.46 1.09
CA ASP A 41 9.80 -3.48 0.53
C ASP A 41 9.43 -3.16 -0.93
N ALA A 42 9.89 -2.02 -1.48
CA ALA A 42 9.63 -1.64 -2.86
C ALA A 42 10.02 -2.83 -3.73
N PRO A 43 9.06 -3.39 -4.50
CA PRO A 43 9.23 -4.70 -5.07
C PRO A 43 10.47 -4.69 -5.94
N ARG A 44 11.44 -5.53 -5.56
CA ARG A 44 12.42 -6.10 -6.48
C ARG A 44 11.66 -6.41 -7.76
N ALA A 45 12.15 -5.89 -8.89
CA ALA A 45 11.50 -5.98 -10.20
C ALA A 45 10.66 -7.25 -10.29
N PHE A 46 9.33 -7.11 -10.35
CA PHE A 46 8.43 -8.26 -10.35
C PHE A 46 8.88 -9.21 -11.46
N ASP A 47 9.21 -10.44 -11.10
CA ASP A 47 9.32 -11.48 -12.11
C ASP A 47 7.93 -11.63 -12.73
N ALA A 48 7.84 -11.51 -14.05
CA ALA A 48 6.59 -11.67 -14.77
C ALA A 48 5.95 -13.04 -14.45
N ALA A 49 6.76 -14.07 -14.19
CA ALA A 49 6.30 -15.38 -13.78
C ALA A 49 5.62 -15.36 -12.39
N ASP A 50 6.16 -14.61 -11.44
CA ASP A 50 5.56 -14.47 -10.09
C ASP A 50 4.23 -13.72 -10.14
N LEU A 51 4.15 -12.67 -10.97
CA LEU A 51 2.91 -11.94 -11.19
C LEU A 51 1.87 -12.85 -11.84
N GLU A 52 2.22 -13.59 -12.88
CA GLU A 52 1.31 -14.52 -13.54
C GLU A 52 0.81 -15.60 -12.58
N ALA A 53 1.71 -16.19 -11.78
CA ALA A 53 1.36 -17.18 -10.77
C ALA A 53 0.40 -16.60 -9.72
N SER A 54 0.62 -15.35 -9.29
CA SER A 54 -0.28 -14.67 -8.34
C SER A 54 -1.68 -14.45 -8.92
N VAL A 55 -1.78 -14.06 -10.19
CA VAL A 55 -3.05 -13.86 -10.89
C VAL A 55 -3.78 -15.19 -11.06
N ARG A 56 -3.08 -16.26 -11.43
CA ARG A 56 -3.65 -17.61 -11.53
C ARG A 56 -4.20 -18.09 -10.18
N ARG A 57 -3.44 -17.92 -9.08
CA ARG A 57 -3.91 -18.24 -7.72
C ARG A 57 -5.15 -17.43 -7.35
N ALA A 58 -5.14 -16.12 -7.59
CA ALA A 58 -6.28 -15.26 -7.30
C ALA A 58 -7.53 -15.69 -8.09
N ARG A 59 -7.38 -16.05 -9.38
CA ARG A 59 -8.49 -16.55 -10.21
C ARG A 59 -9.03 -17.89 -9.71
N ALA A 60 -8.17 -18.79 -9.21
CA ALA A 60 -8.59 -20.09 -8.68
C ALA A 60 -9.45 -19.97 -7.41
N LEU A 61 -9.36 -18.86 -6.67
CA LEU A 61 -10.24 -18.60 -5.51
C LEU A 61 -11.70 -18.35 -5.92
N PHE A 62 -11.94 -17.97 -7.18
CA PHE A 62 -13.28 -17.70 -7.69
C PHE A 62 -13.79 -18.88 -8.51
N ARG A 63 -14.88 -19.49 -8.06
CA ARG A 63 -15.52 -20.64 -8.75
C ARG A 63 -16.15 -20.27 -10.10
N ARG A 64 -16.35 -18.97 -10.35
CA ARG A 64 -16.91 -18.43 -11.60
C ARG A 64 -16.27 -17.07 -11.89
N PRO A 65 -16.15 -16.67 -13.17
CA PRO A 65 -15.71 -15.33 -13.52
C PRO A 65 -16.71 -14.32 -12.94
N VAL A 66 -16.19 -13.41 -12.12
CA VAL A 66 -16.97 -12.27 -11.63
C VAL A 66 -16.90 -11.17 -12.66
N THR A 67 -18.06 -10.75 -13.17
CA THR A 67 -18.16 -9.67 -14.14
C THR A 67 -18.08 -8.31 -13.48
N GLU A 68 -17.65 -7.31 -14.24
CA GLU A 68 -17.64 -5.91 -13.78
C GLU A 68 -19.03 -5.44 -13.31
N ARG A 69 -20.11 -5.91 -13.96
CA ARG A 69 -21.49 -5.61 -13.57
C ARG A 69 -21.82 -6.12 -12.17
N GLU A 70 -21.40 -7.35 -11.85
CA GLU A 70 -21.60 -7.93 -10.51
C GLU A 70 -20.79 -7.18 -9.44
N ILE A 71 -19.54 -6.82 -9.73
CA ILE A 71 -18.70 -6.03 -8.82
C ILE A 71 -19.37 -4.69 -8.51
N ASN A 72 -19.87 -4.01 -9.53
CA ASN A 72 -20.54 -2.72 -9.37
C ASN A 72 -21.88 -2.85 -8.64
N ALA A 73 -22.63 -3.93 -8.86
CA ALA A 73 -23.84 -4.24 -8.11
C ALA A 73 -23.53 -4.45 -6.61
N TRP A 74 -22.50 -5.24 -6.27
CA TRP A 74 -22.11 -5.46 -4.87
C TRP A 74 -21.57 -4.21 -4.17
N LYS A 75 -20.78 -3.39 -4.88
CA LYS A 75 -20.33 -2.07 -4.34
C LYS A 75 -21.52 -1.18 -3.98
N ARG A 76 -22.58 -1.19 -4.79
CA ARG A 76 -23.81 -0.39 -4.59
C ARG A 76 -24.75 -0.99 -3.54
N ALA A 77 -24.78 -2.31 -3.40
CA ALA A 77 -25.60 -3.00 -2.41
C ALA A 77 -25.13 -2.78 -0.96
N GLY A 78 -23.99 -2.13 -0.75
CA GLY A 78 -23.36 -2.01 0.56
C GLY A 78 -22.69 -3.32 0.92
N ARG A 79 -21.40 -3.26 1.24
CA ARG A 79 -20.56 -4.41 1.58
C ARG A 79 -21.30 -5.28 2.62
N MET A 80 -21.55 -6.55 2.29
CA MET A 80 -21.72 -7.58 3.34
C MET A 80 -20.34 -7.93 3.89
#